data_AF-A0A7X7MPS9-F1
#
_entry.id   AF-A0A7X7MPS9-F1
#
_cell.length_a   1.000
_cell.length_b   1.000
_cell.length_c   1.000
_cell.angle_alpha   90.00
_cell.angle_beta   90.00
_cell.angle_gamma   90.00
#
_symmetry.space_group_name_H-M   'P 1'
#
loop_
_entity.id
_entity.type
_entity.pdbx_description
1 polymer ?
#
loop_
_entity_poly.entity_id
_entity_poly.type
_entity_poly.pdbx_seq_one_letter_code
_entity_poly.pdbx_strand_id
1 'polypeptide(L)'
;LTLNGATLAGTYRCDVTAAGTSDHVTFAGPTDLAGLTLEIVDAAALSRTKTYTVATLTGARTGTFTLDSQLDSRWHLAYAADGTVKLIFVEGTLMFLK
;
A
#
# COMPACT_ATOMS: atom_id res chain seq x y z
N LEU A 1 -13.90 16.11 -16.67
CA LEU A 1 -14.56 16.11 -15.34
C LEU A 1 -13.46 16.09 -14.29
N THR A 2 -13.35 17.15 -13.49
CA THR A 2 -12.39 17.21 -12.37
C THR A 2 -13.21 17.23 -11.11
N LEU A 3 -13.04 16.22 -10.25
CA LEU A 3 -13.72 16.14 -8.97
C LEU A 3 -12.90 16.92 -7.94
N ASN A 4 -13.44 18.03 -7.45
CA ASN A 4 -12.80 18.83 -6.41
C ASN A 4 -13.44 18.52 -5.05
N GLY A 5 -12.62 18.25 -4.04
CA GLY A 5 -13.08 17.98 -2.67
C GLY A 5 -13.78 16.63 -2.47
N ALA A 6 -13.61 15.68 -3.40
CA ALA A 6 -14.11 14.33 -3.23
C ALA A 6 -13.24 13.57 -2.21
N THR A 7 -13.88 12.94 -1.23
CA THR A 7 -13.20 12.03 -0.30
C THR A 7 -13.19 10.63 -0.89
N LEU A 8 -12.01 10.01 -0.93
CA LEU A 8 -11.85 8.62 -1.29
C LEU A 8 -11.81 7.76 -0.02
N ALA A 9 -12.77 6.84 0.11
CA ALA A 9 -12.85 5.93 1.25
C ALA A 9 -13.31 4.53 0.82
N GLY A 10 -12.91 3.52 1.58
CA GLY A 10 -13.26 2.12 1.34
C GLY A 10 -12.08 1.16 1.46
N THR A 11 -12.23 -0.03 0.89
CA THR A 11 -11.21 -1.09 0.96
C THR A 11 -10.66 -1.39 -0.43
N TYR A 12 -9.34 -1.32 -0.56
CA TYR A 12 -8.62 -1.92 -1.67
C TYR A 12 -8.24 -3.35 -1.30
N ARG A 13 -8.87 -4.33 -1.96
CA ARG A 13 -8.54 -5.75 -1.84
C ARG A 13 -7.44 -6.08 -2.85
N CYS A 14 -6.29 -6.53 -2.37
CA CYS A 14 -5.11 -6.78 -3.19
C CYS A 14 -4.76 -8.27 -3.16
N ASP A 15 -4.83 -8.92 -4.32
CA ASP A 15 -4.34 -10.28 -4.49
C ASP A 15 -2.82 -10.31 -4.58
N VAL A 16 -2.21 -11.35 -4.03
CA VAL A 16 -0.75 -11.54 -3.99
C VAL A 16 -0.38 -12.98 -4.33
N THR A 17 0.84 -13.19 -4.77
CA THR A 17 1.41 -14.53 -4.95
C THR A 17 2.71 -14.70 -4.17
N ALA A 18 3.06 -15.95 -3.88
CA ALA A 18 4.35 -16.29 -3.24
C ALA A 18 5.57 -15.87 -4.10
N ALA A 19 5.38 -15.67 -5.41
CA ALA A 19 6.44 -15.21 -6.31
C ALA A 19 6.77 -13.72 -6.15
N GLY A 20 5.92 -12.95 -5.45
CA GLY A 20 6.08 -11.51 -5.28
C GLY A 20 5.28 -10.66 -6.26
N THR A 21 4.36 -11.26 -7.03
CA THR A 21 3.40 -10.50 -7.84
C THR A 21 2.22 -10.09 -6.97
N SER A 22 1.62 -8.95 -7.28
CA SER A 22 0.39 -8.48 -6.65
C SER A 22 -0.49 -7.76 -7.66
N ASP A 23 -1.75 -7.57 -7.30
CA ASP A 23 -2.52 -6.49 -7.88
C ASP A 23 -1.82 -5.15 -7.67
N HIS A 24 -2.16 -4.20 -8.55
CA HIS A 24 -1.62 -2.87 -8.53
C HIS A 24 -2.69 -1.84 -8.86
N VAL A 25 -2.79 -0.79 -8.04
CA VAL A 25 -3.65 0.36 -8.33
C VAL A 25 -2.84 1.64 -8.56
N THR A 26 -3.18 2.36 -9.62
CA THR A 26 -2.59 3.68 -9.91
C THR A 26 -3.57 4.80 -9.56
N PHE A 27 -3.16 5.70 -8.68
CA PHE A 27 -3.87 6.94 -8.39
C PHE A 27 -3.31 8.06 -9.26
N ALA A 28 -4.13 8.54 -10.19
CA ALA A 28 -3.75 9.61 -11.11
C ALA A 28 -4.04 10.99 -10.49
N GLY A 29 -2.98 11.72 -10.13
CA GLY A 29 -3.06 13.05 -9.53
C GLY A 29 -2.93 13.08 -8.00
N PRO A 30 -3.09 14.25 -7.36
CA PRO A 30 -3.02 14.37 -5.91
C PRO A 30 -4.09 13.52 -5.24
N THR A 31 -3.74 12.77 -4.20
CA THR A 31 -4.68 11.84 -3.53
C THR A 31 -4.36 11.73 -2.05
N ASP A 32 -5.42 11.79 -1.23
CA ASP A 32 -5.36 11.44 0.18
C ASP A 32 -5.75 9.97 0.37
N LEU A 33 -4.87 9.20 1.01
CA LEU A 33 -5.08 7.76 1.24
C LEU A 33 -5.71 7.46 2.61
N ALA A 34 -5.89 8.46 3.48
CA ALA A 34 -6.31 8.25 4.86
C ALA A 34 -7.67 7.54 5.03
N GLY A 35 -8.56 7.63 4.05
CA GLY A 35 -9.86 6.96 4.06
C GLY A 35 -9.83 5.50 3.56
N LEU A 36 -8.69 5.00 3.12
CA LEU A 36 -8.57 3.69 2.48
C LEU A 36 -7.92 2.65 3.39
N THR A 37 -8.51 1.46 3.42
CA THR A 37 -7.90 0.25 3.98
C THR A 37 -7.33 -0.61 2.85
N LEU A 38 -6.11 -1.12 3.03
CA LEU A 38 -5.53 -2.17 2.20
C LEU A 38 -5.74 -3.52 2.88
N GLU A 39 -6.50 -4.39 2.23
CA GLU A 39 -6.74 -5.79 2.63
C GLU A 39 -5.97 -6.71 1.69
N ILE A 40 -5.14 -7.60 2.24
CA ILE A 40 -4.51 -8.68 1.47
C ILE A 40 -5.43 -9.89 1.51
N VAL A 41 -5.93 -10.31 0.35
CA VAL A 41 -7.01 -11.31 0.26
C VAL A 41 -6.57 -12.68 0.79
N ASP A 42 -5.36 -13.12 0.45
CA ASP A 42 -4.73 -14.33 1.00
C ASP A 42 -3.36 -13.98 1.61
N ALA A 43 -3.38 -13.58 2.89
CA ALA A 43 -2.16 -13.24 3.61
C ALA A 43 -1.19 -14.44 3.76
N ALA A 44 -1.67 -15.68 3.66
CA ALA A 44 -0.80 -16.86 3.75
C ALA A 44 0.06 -17.06 2.49
N ALA A 45 -0.35 -16.47 1.36
CA ALA A 45 0.44 -16.46 0.12
C ALA A 45 1.61 -15.46 0.15
N LEU A 46 1.68 -14.58 1.17
CA LEU A 46 2.77 -13.63 1.30
C LEU A 46 4.10 -14.32 1.62
N SER A 47 5.13 -13.97 0.86
CA SER A 47 6.50 -14.36 1.14
C SER A 47 7.24 -13.24 1.85
N ARG A 48 7.77 -13.53 3.04
CA ARG A 48 8.53 -12.59 3.89
C ARG A 48 9.81 -12.04 3.22
N THR A 49 10.27 -12.69 2.15
CA THR A 49 11.47 -12.27 1.41
C THR A 49 11.15 -11.44 0.16
N LYS A 50 9.86 -11.14 -0.08
CA LYS A 50 9.40 -10.38 -1.24
C LYS A 50 8.91 -9.00 -0.84
N THR A 51 9.03 -8.10 -1.80
CA THR A 51 8.44 -6.76 -1.75
C THR A 51 7.34 -6.71 -2.79
N TYR A 52 6.17 -6.20 -2.40
CA TYR A 52 5.00 -6.12 -3.27
C TYR A 52 4.69 -4.66 -3.56
N THR A 53 4.72 -4.24 -4.83
CA THR A 53 4.34 -2.89 -5.21
C THR A 53 2.84 -2.83 -5.45
N VAL A 54 2.09 -2.43 -4.42
CA VAL A 54 0.62 -2.50 -4.41
C VAL A 54 -0.05 -1.25 -4.98
N ALA A 55 0.64 -0.10 -5.00
CA ALA A 55 0.10 1.11 -5.59
C ALA A 55 1.17 2.06 -6.12
N THR A 56 0.76 2.95 -7.03
CA THR A 56 1.54 4.10 -7.49
C THR A 56 0.69 5.36 -7.45
N LEU A 57 1.24 6.45 -6.92
CA LEU A 57 0.65 7.78 -6.98
C LEU A 57 1.44 8.65 -7.97
N THR A 58 0.76 9.25 -8.94
CA THR A 58 1.42 10.14 -9.91
C THR A 58 1.43 11.62 -9.48
N GLY A 59 0.66 11.97 -8.45
CA GLY A 59 0.65 13.29 -7.84
C GLY A 59 1.00 13.27 -6.35
N ALA A 60 0.82 14.41 -5.68
CA ALA A 60 1.14 14.54 -4.26
C ALA A 60 0.30 13.59 -3.41
N ARG A 61 0.97 12.78 -2.57
CA ARG A 61 0.35 11.92 -1.57
C ARG A 61 0.13 12.69 -0.28
N THR A 62 -1.07 12.60 0.28
CA THR A 62 -1.32 12.82 1.70
C THR A 62 -1.85 11.55 2.35
N GLY A 63 -1.74 11.47 3.68
CA GLY A 63 -2.20 10.29 4.43
C GLY A 63 -1.49 9.00 4.06
N THR A 64 -2.02 7.91 4.60
CA THR A 64 -1.54 6.54 4.41
C THR A 64 -2.75 5.61 4.33
N PHE A 65 -2.59 4.48 3.64
CA PHE A 65 -3.52 3.37 3.81
C PHE A 65 -3.51 2.92 5.27
N THR A 66 -4.65 2.47 5.75
CA THR A 66 -4.72 1.58 6.90
C THR A 66 -4.44 0.16 6.41
N LEU A 67 -3.49 -0.57 7.00
CA LEU A 67 -3.36 -2.01 6.74
C LEU A 67 -4.42 -2.76 7.53
N ASP A 68 -5.05 -3.77 6.91
CA ASP A 68 -5.98 -4.62 7.63
C ASP A 68 -5.32 -5.28 8.86
N SER A 69 -6.06 -5.25 9.96
CA SER A 69 -5.67 -5.75 11.29
C SER A 69 -5.35 -7.24 11.34
N GLN A 70 -5.81 -8.03 10.36
CA GLN A 70 -5.52 -9.46 10.29
C GLN A 70 -4.08 -9.75 9.85
N LEU A 71 -3.39 -8.75 9.29
CA LEU A 71 -2.03 -8.91 8.82
C LEU A 71 -1.04 -8.87 10.00
N ASP A 72 -0.02 -9.73 9.99
CA ASP A 72 1.07 -9.70 10.96
C ASP A 72 1.66 -8.27 11.03
N SER A 73 1.75 -7.72 12.24
CA SER A 73 2.19 -6.33 12.49
C SER A 73 3.59 -5.96 11.95
N ARG A 74 4.39 -6.96 11.56
CA ARG A 74 5.71 -6.77 10.91
C ARG A 74 5.61 -6.47 9.41
N TRP A 75 4.42 -6.56 8.83
CA TRP A 75 4.17 -6.04 7.50
C TRP A 75 3.93 -4.54 7.56
N HIS A 76 4.64 -3.80 6.72
CA HIS A 76 4.59 -2.35 6.68
C HIS A 76 4.43 -1.85 5.26
N LEU A 77 3.79 -0.69 5.13
CA LEU A 77 3.79 0.06 3.88
C LEU A 77 4.94 1.05 3.88
N ALA A 78 5.87 0.85 2.96
CA ALA A 78 6.91 1.79 2.61
C ALA A 78 6.40 2.71 1.49
N TYR A 79 6.48 4.02 1.72
CA TYR A 79 6.08 5.03 0.76
C TYR A 79 7.34 5.68 0.18
N ALA A 80 7.65 5.34 -1.06
CA ALA A 80 8.86 5.82 -1.72
C ALA A 80 8.66 7.20 -2.35
N ALA A 81 9.76 7.94 -2.54
CA ALA A 81 9.74 9.28 -3.14
C ALA A 81 9.31 9.27 -4.62
N ASP A 82 9.43 8.13 -5.30
CA ASP A 82 8.95 7.92 -6.68
C ASP A 82 7.43 7.70 -6.78
N GLY A 83 6.71 7.79 -5.65
CA GLY A 83 5.26 7.61 -5.58
C GLY A 83 4.82 6.16 -5.43
N THR A 84 5.73 5.19 -5.41
CA THR A 84 5.37 3.78 -5.19
C THR A 84 5.05 3.51 -3.72
N VAL A 85 4.03 2.68 -3.49
CA VAL A 85 3.67 2.13 -2.19
C VAL A 85 3.99 0.64 -2.20
N LYS A 86 4.84 0.22 -1.26
CA LYS A 86 5.36 -1.14 -1.19
C LYS A 86 4.98 -1.79 0.12
N LEU A 87 4.42 -2.98 0.06
CA LEU A 87 4.25 -3.86 1.22
C LEU A 87 5.54 -4.65 1.42
N ILE A 88 6.13 -4.52 2.61
CA ILE A 88 7.40 -5.14 2.99
C ILE A 88 7.27 -5.82 4.36
N PHE A 89 7.99 -6.93 4.54
CA PHE A 89 8.11 -7.58 5.85
C PHE A 89 9.38 -7.12 6.54
N VAL A 90 9.29 -6.83 7.84
CA VAL A 90 10.42 -6.36 8.64
C VAL A 90 10.62 -7.27 9.85
N GLU A 91 11.72 -8.04 9.85
CA GLU A 91 12.13 -8.87 11.01
C GLU A 91 12.92 -8.08 12.07
N GLY A 92 13.21 -6.81 11.83
CA GLY A 92 14.02 -5.95 12.71
C GLY A 92 13.49 -4.53 12.80
N THR A 93 14.39 -3.54 12.77
CA THR A 93 14.02 -2.12 12.84
C THR A 93 13.94 -1.51 11.45
N LEU A 94 12.80 -0.90 11.12
CA LEU A 94 12.67 -0.10 9.91
C LEU A 94 13.19 1.32 10.19
N MET A 95 14.26 1.72 9.53
CA MET A 95 14.78 3.10 9.59
C MET A 95 14.44 3.81 8.29
N PHE A 96 13.60 4.83 8.38
CA PHE A 96 13.36 5.75 7.27
C PHE A 96 14.41 6.84 7.31
N LEU A 97 15.34 6.82 6.35
CA LEU A 97 16.27 7.93 6.16
C LEU A 97 15.57 9.02 5.36
N LYS A 98 15.57 10.24 5.89
CA LYS A 98 14.99 11.42 5.25
C LYS A 98 16.05 12.16 4.44
#